data_AF-A0A931CKA0-F1
#
_entry.id   AF-A0A931CKA0-F1
#
_cell.length_a   1.000
_cell.length_b   1.000
_cell.length_c   1.000
_cell.angle_alpha   90.00
_cell.angle_beta   90.00
_cell.angle_gamma   90.00
#
_symmetry.space_group_name_H-M   'P 1'
#
loop_
_entity.id
_entity.type
_entity.pdbx_description
1 polymer ?
#
loop_
_entity_poly.entity_id
_entity_poly.type
_entity_poly.pdbx_seq_one_letter_code
_entity_poly.pdbx_strand_id
1 'polypeptide(L)'
;MPVSVDEVFGDASLRPAGCVHWGERVPEDRPGVYVVSTTSDIHSTASGIPQLPFDNQAYEDLVKICGDFSIDAQAATALAFEARLQQFWLADEPVLYIGLAGTSLSKRIQQYHSTLIGARSPHSGGWWLKALRALPSLFVHYAPADGDVHAIEAKMIRGFADRLPGELKTGLYDPYRVAPFANVHVPGLGDKHHGFRNHKLRKGPNSPAIAGPLDPGSPVEKSVKSLAAPVIPPPSGHSGSVPSQPITEKDRSRSFLRIPAGSKYLFPPEPSMLLVTVHNLSRTVSWNPKGSRSGLLGLGVATMRQLGTTDMPVHIESDGTGYRIIG
;
A
#
# COMPACT_ATOMS: atom_id res chain seq x y z
N MET A 1 4.86 -7.17 -26.75
CA MET A 1 4.90 -8.61 -26.45
C MET A 1 4.53 -8.76 -24.99
N PRO A 2 3.81 -9.82 -24.59
CA PRO A 2 3.52 -10.08 -23.18
C PRO A 2 4.82 -10.20 -22.38
N VAL A 3 4.79 -9.82 -21.11
CA VAL A 3 5.96 -9.83 -20.23
C VAL A 3 5.95 -11.08 -19.37
N SER A 4 7.05 -11.84 -19.40
CA SER A 4 7.21 -13.02 -18.57
C SER A 4 7.52 -12.67 -17.10
N VAL A 5 7.28 -13.61 -16.19
CA VAL A 5 7.61 -13.43 -14.77
C VAL A 5 9.13 -13.27 -14.56
N ASP A 6 9.94 -14.03 -15.29
CA ASP A 6 11.40 -13.96 -15.24
C ASP A 6 11.92 -12.57 -15.61
N GLU A 7 11.36 -11.94 -16.66
CA GLU A 7 11.73 -10.57 -17.05
C GLU A 7 11.39 -9.56 -15.94
N VAL A 8 10.22 -9.69 -15.31
CA VAL A 8 9.80 -8.78 -14.23
C VAL A 8 10.73 -8.88 -13.02
N PHE A 9 11.11 -10.09 -12.59
CA PHE A 9 12.10 -10.25 -11.51
C PHE A 9 13.51 -9.83 -11.96
N GLY A 10 13.87 -10.10 -13.21
CA GLY A 10 15.14 -9.73 -13.82
C GLY A 10 15.37 -8.22 -13.84
N ASP A 11 14.31 -7.43 -14.02
CA ASP A 11 14.38 -5.96 -13.92
C ASP A 11 14.86 -5.51 -12.53
N ALA A 12 14.63 -6.30 -11.47
CA ALA A 12 15.15 -6.07 -10.13
C ALA A 12 16.45 -6.85 -9.81
N SER A 13 17.05 -7.52 -10.78
CA SER A 13 18.20 -8.42 -10.57
C SER A 13 17.91 -9.53 -9.56
N LEU A 14 16.65 -9.98 -9.53
CA LEU A 14 16.18 -11.09 -8.70
C LEU A 14 15.86 -12.31 -9.58
N ARG A 15 15.80 -13.47 -8.95
CA ARG A 15 15.19 -14.68 -9.52
C ARG A 15 14.10 -15.18 -8.57
N PRO A 16 12.98 -15.71 -9.08
CA PRO A 16 11.99 -16.38 -8.24
C PRO A 16 12.64 -17.50 -7.41
N ALA A 17 12.36 -17.52 -6.11
CA ALA A 17 12.73 -18.61 -5.23
C ALA A 17 11.75 -19.79 -5.32
N GLY A 18 10.52 -19.53 -5.75
CA GLY A 18 9.52 -20.55 -5.99
C GLY A 18 8.19 -19.96 -6.47
N CYS A 19 7.23 -20.87 -6.66
CA CYS A 19 5.88 -20.60 -7.12
C CYS A 19 4.89 -21.47 -6.34
N VAL A 20 3.73 -20.93 -6.00
CA VAL A 20 2.60 -21.66 -5.40
C VAL A 20 1.30 -21.32 -6.12
N HIS A 21 0.27 -22.16 -6.00
CA HIS A 21 -1.06 -21.77 -6.44
C HIS A 21 -1.65 -20.68 -5.54
N TRP A 22 -2.55 -19.88 -6.09
CA TRP A 22 -3.35 -18.95 -5.31
C TRP A 22 -4.08 -19.68 -4.18
N GLY A 23 -4.05 -19.12 -2.96
CA GLY A 23 -4.63 -19.74 -1.78
C GLY A 23 -3.65 -20.62 -0.99
N GLU A 24 -2.57 -21.10 -1.61
CA GLU A 24 -1.56 -21.90 -0.92
C GLU A 24 -0.59 -21.04 -0.09
N ARG A 25 -0.01 -21.65 0.94
CA ARG A 25 0.97 -20.96 1.78
C ARG A 25 2.32 -20.90 1.09
N VAL A 26 2.88 -19.70 0.95
CA VAL A 26 4.26 -19.50 0.50
C VAL A 26 5.26 -19.95 1.58
N PRO A 27 6.21 -20.84 1.28
CA PRO A 27 7.21 -21.34 2.23
C PRO A 27 8.44 -20.41 2.33
N GLU A 28 8.23 -19.10 2.34
CA GLU A 28 9.29 -18.09 2.51
C GLU A 28 8.81 -16.99 3.47
N ASP A 29 9.56 -16.79 4.55
CA ASP A 29 9.18 -15.90 5.66
C ASP A 29 10.01 -14.63 5.70
N ARG A 30 11.03 -14.49 4.85
CA ARG A 30 11.78 -13.24 4.71
C ARG A 30 10.95 -12.14 4.02
N PRO A 31 11.37 -10.87 4.16
CA PRO A 31 10.90 -9.79 3.29
C PRO A 31 11.21 -10.08 1.83
N GLY A 32 10.43 -9.50 0.92
CA GLY A 32 10.67 -9.65 -0.50
C GLY A 32 9.54 -9.13 -1.37
N VAL A 33 9.49 -9.63 -2.60
CA VAL A 33 8.53 -9.28 -3.64
C VAL A 33 7.87 -10.51 -4.21
N TYR A 34 6.70 -10.34 -4.81
CA TYR A 34 5.96 -11.41 -5.45
C TYR A 34 5.20 -10.92 -6.68
N VAL A 35 4.97 -11.84 -7.61
CA VAL A 35 4.22 -11.63 -8.85
C VAL A 35 3.06 -12.61 -8.88
N VAL A 36 1.85 -12.12 -9.12
CA VAL A 36 0.69 -12.96 -9.40
C VAL A 36 0.50 -13.05 -10.91
N SER A 37 0.41 -14.28 -11.42
CA SER A 37 0.31 -14.53 -12.85
C SER A 37 -0.63 -15.68 -13.18
N THR A 38 -0.92 -15.87 -14.46
CA THR A 38 -1.78 -16.94 -14.99
C THR A 38 -1.04 -18.26 -15.22
N THR A 39 0.26 -18.34 -14.92
CA THR A 39 1.11 -19.50 -15.22
C THR A 39 2.12 -19.77 -14.11
N SER A 40 2.50 -21.03 -13.90
CA SER A 40 3.63 -21.41 -13.04
C SER A 40 4.98 -21.38 -13.77
N ASP A 41 4.99 -21.35 -15.10
CA ASP A 41 6.23 -21.23 -15.89
C ASP A 41 6.67 -19.78 -15.96
N ILE A 42 7.84 -19.49 -15.37
CA ILE A 42 8.38 -18.14 -15.26
C ILE A 42 8.78 -17.53 -16.60
N HIS A 43 9.00 -18.37 -17.63
CA HIS A 43 9.42 -17.92 -18.97
C HIS A 43 8.24 -17.84 -19.95
N SER A 44 7.06 -18.34 -19.58
CA SER A 44 5.91 -18.35 -20.49
C SER A 44 5.35 -16.94 -20.69
N THR A 45 5.17 -16.58 -21.97
CA THR A 45 4.47 -15.37 -22.43
C THR A 45 3.15 -15.70 -23.13
N ALA A 46 2.84 -16.99 -23.33
CA ALA A 46 1.68 -17.46 -24.09
C ALA A 46 0.48 -17.86 -23.21
N SER A 47 0.60 -17.68 -21.89
CA SER A 47 -0.41 -18.14 -20.92
C SER A 47 -1.34 -17.03 -20.43
N GLY A 48 -1.33 -15.85 -21.05
CA GLY A 48 -2.28 -14.79 -20.70
C GLY A 48 -3.72 -15.12 -21.11
N ILE A 49 -4.67 -14.36 -20.56
CA ILE A 49 -6.10 -14.56 -20.85
C ILE A 49 -6.56 -13.42 -21.79
N PRO A 50 -7.15 -13.74 -22.95
CA PRO A 50 -7.45 -12.73 -23.98
C PRO A 50 -8.57 -11.76 -23.56
N GLN A 51 -9.49 -12.20 -22.70
CA GLN A 51 -10.61 -11.40 -22.21
C GLN A 51 -10.66 -11.42 -20.69
N LEU A 52 -11.13 -10.33 -20.08
CA LEU A 52 -11.28 -10.24 -18.63
C LEU A 52 -12.17 -11.39 -18.13
N PRO A 53 -11.66 -12.30 -17.29
CA PRO A 53 -12.46 -13.37 -16.74
C PRO A 53 -13.24 -12.84 -15.53
N PHE A 54 -14.19 -11.93 -15.75
CA PHE A 54 -14.94 -11.28 -14.67
C PHE A 54 -15.86 -12.26 -13.92
N ASP A 55 -15.98 -12.06 -12.62
CA ASP A 55 -16.88 -12.79 -11.72
C ASP A 55 -18.01 -11.88 -11.23
N ASN A 56 -19.24 -12.18 -11.67
CA ASN A 56 -20.44 -11.46 -11.23
C ASN A 56 -20.66 -11.57 -9.71
N GLN A 57 -20.27 -12.68 -9.08
CA GLN A 57 -20.42 -12.84 -7.63
C GLN A 57 -19.53 -11.86 -6.86
N ALA A 58 -18.34 -11.54 -7.39
CA ALA A 58 -17.46 -10.55 -6.78
C ALA A 58 -18.07 -9.15 -6.74
N TYR A 59 -18.88 -8.78 -7.74
CA TYR A 59 -19.65 -7.54 -7.72
C TYR A 59 -20.72 -7.55 -6.61
N GLU A 60 -21.50 -8.64 -6.52
CA GLU A 60 -22.52 -8.79 -5.49
C GLU A 60 -21.90 -8.71 -4.08
N ASP A 61 -20.77 -9.38 -3.87
CA ASP A 61 -20.04 -9.35 -2.61
C ASP A 61 -19.51 -7.94 -2.29
N LEU A 62 -18.98 -7.23 -3.27
CA LEU A 62 -18.50 -5.86 -3.11
C LEU A 62 -19.63 -4.91 -2.71
N VAL A 63 -20.78 -4.97 -3.39
CA VAL A 63 -21.94 -4.12 -3.09
C VAL A 63 -22.53 -4.47 -1.73
N LYS A 64 -22.63 -5.76 -1.39
CA LYS A 64 -23.07 -6.22 -0.07
C LYS A 64 -22.19 -5.66 1.05
N ILE A 65 -20.89 -5.58 0.84
CA ILE A 65 -19.92 -5.08 1.82
C ILE A 65 -19.89 -3.55 1.87
N CYS A 66 -19.91 -2.86 0.73
CA CYS A 66 -19.63 -1.43 0.66
C CYS A 66 -20.90 -0.56 0.53
N GLY A 67 -22.00 -1.11 0.06
CA GLY A 67 -23.30 -0.43 -0.11
C GLY A 67 -23.33 0.55 -1.28
N ASP A 68 -22.60 1.66 -1.18
CA ASP A 68 -22.71 2.81 -2.09
C ASP A 68 -21.59 2.87 -3.15
N PHE A 69 -21.19 1.69 -3.64
CA PHE A 69 -20.17 1.56 -4.69
C PHE A 69 -20.62 2.29 -5.96
N SER A 70 -19.75 3.17 -6.47
CA SER A 70 -20.03 3.99 -7.66
C SER A 70 -18.84 4.06 -8.60
N ILE A 71 -19.15 4.28 -9.88
CA ILE A 71 -18.20 4.46 -10.98
C ILE A 71 -18.53 5.81 -11.61
N ASP A 72 -17.55 6.72 -11.66
CA ASP A 72 -17.72 8.08 -12.20
C ASP A 72 -18.93 8.83 -11.61
N ALA A 73 -19.11 8.68 -10.29
CA ALA A 73 -20.21 9.24 -9.51
C ALA A 73 -21.62 8.69 -9.83
N GLN A 74 -21.74 7.66 -10.68
CA GLN A 74 -22.98 6.91 -10.89
C GLN A 74 -22.98 5.63 -10.07
N ALA A 75 -24.15 5.19 -9.59
CA ALA A 75 -24.28 3.90 -8.92
C ALA A 75 -23.75 2.78 -9.83
N ALA A 76 -22.88 1.94 -9.28
CA ALA A 76 -22.29 0.86 -10.06
C ALA A 76 -23.34 -0.21 -10.40
N THR A 77 -23.16 -0.85 -11.55
CA THR A 77 -23.81 -2.12 -11.91
C THR A 77 -22.72 -3.15 -12.21
N ALA A 78 -23.06 -4.45 -12.18
CA ALA A 78 -22.11 -5.50 -12.54
C ALA A 78 -21.51 -5.26 -13.94
N LEU A 79 -22.36 -4.95 -14.92
CA LEU A 79 -21.96 -4.65 -16.29
C LEU A 79 -21.03 -3.42 -16.39
N ALA A 80 -21.34 -2.34 -15.66
CA ALA A 80 -20.50 -1.15 -15.67
C ALA A 80 -19.15 -1.40 -14.97
N PHE A 81 -19.12 -2.25 -13.94
CA PHE A 81 -17.90 -2.62 -13.24
C PHE A 81 -16.99 -3.49 -14.10
N GLU A 82 -17.55 -4.52 -14.74
CA GLU A 82 -16.86 -5.36 -15.72
C GLU A 82 -16.30 -4.50 -16.86
N ALA A 83 -17.14 -3.66 -17.48
CA ALA A 83 -16.73 -2.79 -18.58
C ALA A 83 -15.58 -1.87 -18.16
N ARG A 84 -15.62 -1.27 -16.96
CA ARG A 84 -14.53 -0.42 -16.47
C ARG A 84 -13.25 -1.22 -16.23
N LEU A 85 -13.32 -2.41 -15.63
CA LEU A 85 -12.14 -3.26 -15.44
C LEU A 85 -11.54 -3.71 -16.78
N GLN A 86 -12.38 -4.04 -17.76
CA GLN A 86 -11.96 -4.46 -19.10
C GLN A 86 -11.12 -3.39 -19.80
N GLN A 87 -11.37 -2.10 -19.54
CA GLN A 87 -10.55 -1.00 -20.08
C GLN A 87 -9.15 -0.89 -19.47
N PHE A 88 -8.86 -1.65 -18.41
CA PHE A 88 -7.53 -1.81 -17.83
C PHE A 88 -6.92 -3.20 -18.07
N TRP A 89 -7.68 -4.12 -18.69
CA TRP A 89 -7.23 -5.47 -18.95
C TRP A 89 -6.21 -5.47 -20.08
N LEU A 90 -5.06 -6.09 -19.83
CA LEU A 90 -4.02 -6.31 -20.82
C LEU A 90 -4.26 -7.71 -21.39
N ALA A 91 -4.86 -7.79 -22.58
CA ALA A 91 -5.13 -9.06 -23.24
C ALA A 91 -3.83 -9.85 -23.43
N ASP A 92 -3.89 -11.16 -23.16
CA ASP A 92 -2.77 -12.10 -23.30
C ASP A 92 -1.55 -11.80 -22.42
N GLU A 93 -1.67 -10.89 -21.44
CA GLU A 93 -0.62 -10.60 -20.47
C GLU A 93 -0.69 -11.57 -19.28
N PRO A 94 0.35 -12.40 -19.05
CA PRO A 94 0.33 -13.34 -17.94
C PRO A 94 0.52 -12.67 -16.57
N VAL A 95 1.22 -11.53 -16.49
CA VAL A 95 1.50 -10.84 -15.22
C VAL A 95 0.34 -9.91 -14.85
N LEU A 96 -0.37 -10.25 -13.77
CA LEU A 96 -1.59 -9.54 -13.35
C LEU A 96 -1.37 -8.61 -12.16
N TYR A 97 -0.39 -8.89 -11.30
CA TYR A 97 -0.08 -8.09 -10.13
C TYR A 97 1.37 -8.26 -9.68
N ILE A 98 2.00 -7.19 -9.24
CA ILE A 98 3.31 -7.18 -8.57
C ILE A 98 3.10 -6.59 -7.17
N GLY A 99 3.61 -7.25 -6.14
CA GLY A 99 3.51 -6.76 -4.77
C GLY A 99 4.77 -6.98 -3.95
N LEU A 100 4.79 -6.36 -2.78
CA LEU A 100 5.88 -6.48 -1.80
C LEU A 100 5.38 -6.99 -0.44
N ALA A 101 6.33 -7.53 0.32
CA ALA A 101 6.21 -7.86 1.72
C ALA A 101 7.42 -7.30 2.50
N GLY A 102 7.19 -6.29 3.33
CA GLY A 102 8.27 -5.65 4.11
C GLY A 102 8.75 -6.45 5.32
N THR A 103 8.08 -7.54 5.70
CA THR A 103 8.44 -8.35 6.87
C THR A 103 8.46 -9.84 6.58
N SER A 104 7.36 -10.40 6.07
CA SER A 104 7.26 -11.82 5.71
C SER A 104 6.36 -11.99 4.49
N LEU A 105 6.92 -12.63 3.45
CA LEU A 105 6.20 -13.01 2.24
C LEU A 105 5.02 -13.93 2.58
N SER A 106 5.25 -15.00 3.33
CA SER A 106 4.21 -15.95 3.77
C SER A 106 3.04 -15.24 4.46
N LYS A 107 3.30 -14.38 5.45
CA LYS A 107 2.25 -13.62 6.16
C LYS A 107 1.53 -12.65 5.24
N ARG A 108 2.25 -11.92 4.40
CA ARG A 108 1.66 -10.89 3.53
C ARG A 108 0.76 -11.51 2.46
N ILE A 109 1.18 -12.63 1.89
CA ILE A 109 0.43 -13.35 0.86
C ILE A 109 -0.78 -14.06 1.49
N GLN A 110 -0.63 -14.64 2.69
CA GLN A 110 -1.78 -15.19 3.43
C GLN A 110 -2.84 -14.12 3.73
N GLN A 111 -2.42 -12.92 4.17
CA GLN A 111 -3.30 -11.78 4.34
C GLN A 111 -3.99 -11.40 3.02
N TYR A 112 -3.30 -11.51 1.90
CA TYR A 112 -3.87 -11.22 0.59
C TYR A 112 -4.96 -12.23 0.21
N HIS A 113 -4.72 -13.52 0.44
CA HIS A 113 -5.72 -14.56 0.21
C HIS A 113 -6.98 -14.32 1.06
N SER A 114 -6.82 -14.06 2.36
CA SER A 114 -7.94 -13.96 3.31
C SER A 114 -8.69 -12.63 3.31
N THR A 115 -8.12 -11.55 2.77
CA THR A 115 -8.79 -10.23 2.77
C THR A 115 -9.93 -10.23 1.75
N LEU A 116 -11.17 -9.98 2.15
CA LEU A 116 -12.30 -10.00 1.20
C LEU A 116 -12.26 -8.84 0.20
N ILE A 117 -12.96 -8.98 -0.93
CA ILE A 117 -13.23 -7.83 -1.82
C ILE A 117 -13.98 -6.74 -1.02
N GLY A 118 -13.66 -5.47 -1.25
CA GLY A 118 -14.20 -4.36 -0.46
C GLY A 118 -13.60 -4.20 0.94
N ALA A 119 -12.81 -5.14 1.46
CA ALA A 119 -12.13 -4.94 2.74
C ALA A 119 -10.92 -3.99 2.62
N ARG A 120 -10.67 -3.20 3.68
CA ARG A 120 -9.52 -2.27 3.73
C ARG A 120 -8.22 -2.89 4.22
N SER A 121 -8.32 -4.05 4.86
CA SER A 121 -7.26 -4.65 5.66
C SER A 121 -7.54 -6.15 5.84
N PRO A 122 -6.52 -6.96 6.11
CA PRO A 122 -5.10 -6.61 6.29
C PRO A 122 -4.34 -6.25 4.99
N HIS A 123 -4.86 -6.60 3.82
CA HIS A 123 -4.22 -6.31 2.54
C HIS A 123 -5.22 -5.74 1.52
N SER A 124 -5.05 -4.48 1.13
CA SER A 124 -5.97 -3.80 0.20
C SER A 124 -5.39 -3.51 -1.19
N GLY A 125 -4.16 -3.95 -1.45
CA GLY A 125 -3.53 -3.90 -2.77
C GLY A 125 -4.01 -5.07 -3.63
N GLY A 126 -3.92 -4.95 -4.96
CA GLY A 126 -4.25 -6.04 -5.87
C GLY A 126 -5.71 -6.50 -5.82
N TRP A 127 -6.62 -5.73 -5.22
CA TRP A 127 -7.99 -6.18 -4.96
C TRP A 127 -8.79 -6.46 -6.24
N TRP A 128 -8.40 -5.92 -7.39
CA TRP A 128 -9.01 -6.25 -8.69
C TRP A 128 -8.87 -7.72 -9.07
N LEU A 129 -7.85 -8.44 -8.57
CA LEU A 129 -7.77 -9.89 -8.78
C LEU A 129 -8.97 -10.63 -8.17
N LYS A 130 -9.56 -10.08 -7.10
CA LYS A 130 -10.73 -10.67 -6.44
C LYS A 130 -12.03 -10.48 -7.21
N ALA A 131 -11.99 -9.74 -8.33
CA ALA A 131 -13.10 -9.64 -9.29
C ALA A 131 -12.99 -10.66 -10.44
N LEU A 132 -12.01 -11.57 -10.40
CA LEU A 132 -11.74 -12.53 -11.47
C LEU A 132 -12.24 -13.93 -11.09
N ARG A 133 -13.00 -14.57 -11.98
CA ARG A 133 -13.38 -15.99 -11.86
C ARG A 133 -12.17 -16.93 -11.93
N ALA A 134 -11.09 -16.47 -12.58
CA ALA A 134 -9.83 -17.21 -12.70
C ALA A 134 -8.95 -17.12 -11.45
N LEU A 135 -9.37 -16.41 -10.39
CA LEU A 135 -8.57 -16.23 -9.17
C LEU A 135 -8.00 -17.56 -8.60
N PRO A 136 -8.78 -18.65 -8.48
CA PRO A 136 -8.27 -19.91 -7.92
C PRO A 136 -7.22 -20.61 -8.79
N SER A 137 -7.14 -20.27 -10.08
CA SER A 137 -6.17 -20.85 -11.02
C SER A 137 -4.92 -19.99 -11.20
N LEU A 138 -4.81 -18.85 -10.49
CA LEU A 138 -3.62 -18.00 -10.56
C LEU A 138 -2.48 -18.61 -9.74
N PHE A 139 -1.28 -18.13 -10.04
CA PHE A 139 -0.04 -18.53 -9.39
C PHE A 139 0.65 -17.33 -8.73
N VAL A 140 1.31 -17.58 -7.60
CA VAL A 140 2.11 -16.59 -6.89
C VAL A 140 3.57 -16.99 -6.93
N HIS A 141 4.35 -16.24 -7.70
CA HIS A 141 5.80 -16.33 -7.76
C HIS A 141 6.40 -15.40 -6.73
N TYR A 142 7.39 -15.83 -5.98
CA TYR A 142 7.97 -15.02 -4.91
C TYR A 142 9.50 -15.06 -4.96
N ALA A 143 10.11 -13.94 -4.56
CA ALA A 143 11.54 -13.85 -4.34
C ALA A 143 11.80 -13.10 -3.03
N PRO A 144 12.56 -13.69 -2.09
CA PRO A 144 13.10 -12.94 -0.96
C PRO A 144 14.03 -11.85 -1.50
N ALA A 145 14.03 -10.69 -0.87
CA ALA A 145 14.87 -9.59 -1.28
C ALA A 145 15.45 -8.86 -0.08
N ASP A 146 16.74 -8.56 -0.16
CA ASP A 146 17.44 -7.74 0.81
C ASP A 146 17.35 -6.25 0.39
N GLY A 147 17.37 -5.36 1.38
CA GLY A 147 17.34 -3.91 1.14
C GLY A 147 15.93 -3.33 1.02
N ASP A 148 15.80 -2.26 0.22
CA ASP A 148 14.55 -1.50 0.10
C ASP A 148 13.55 -2.19 -0.84
N VAL A 149 12.70 -3.04 -0.27
CA VAL A 149 11.65 -3.76 -1.01
C VAL A 149 10.65 -2.83 -1.72
N HIS A 150 10.49 -1.58 -1.29
CA HIS A 150 9.65 -0.60 -2.00
C HIS A 150 10.32 -0.13 -3.29
N ALA A 151 11.62 0.15 -3.24
CA ALA A 151 12.38 0.50 -4.44
C ALA A 151 12.43 -0.66 -5.44
N ILE A 152 12.54 -1.89 -4.94
CA ILE A 152 12.51 -3.11 -5.74
C ILE A 152 11.16 -3.29 -6.44
N GLU A 153 10.04 -3.23 -5.71
CA GLU A 153 8.70 -3.32 -6.30
C GLU A 153 8.47 -2.22 -7.35
N ALA A 154 8.86 -0.99 -7.04
CA ALA A 154 8.74 0.12 -7.97
C ALA A 154 9.55 -0.10 -9.26
N LYS A 155 10.74 -0.72 -9.15
CA LYS A 155 11.57 -1.07 -10.31
C LYS A 155 10.91 -2.15 -11.17
N MET A 156 10.33 -3.19 -10.56
CA MET A 156 9.61 -4.25 -11.27
C MET A 156 8.36 -3.72 -11.99
N ILE A 157 7.56 -2.87 -11.32
CA ILE A 157 6.36 -2.27 -11.93
C ILE A 157 6.75 -1.36 -13.10
N ARG A 158 7.82 -0.57 -12.95
CA ARG A 158 8.32 0.30 -14.02
C ARG A 158 8.84 -0.52 -15.21
N GLY A 159 9.67 -1.53 -14.95
CA GLY A 159 10.23 -2.40 -15.98
C GLY A 159 9.14 -3.13 -16.79
N PHE A 160 8.10 -3.64 -16.10
CA PHE A 160 6.90 -4.17 -16.74
C PHE A 160 6.26 -3.12 -17.67
N ALA A 161 6.00 -1.92 -17.16
CA ALA A 161 5.38 -0.86 -17.95
C ALA A 161 6.24 -0.49 -19.16
N ASP A 162 7.56 -0.39 -19.03
CA ASP A 162 8.48 -0.01 -20.10
C ASP A 162 8.45 -1.01 -21.28
N ARG A 163 8.22 -2.30 -21.01
CA ARG A 163 8.14 -3.38 -22.02
C ARG A 163 6.85 -3.41 -22.82
N LEU A 164 5.78 -2.79 -22.33
CA LEU A 164 4.52 -2.77 -23.06
C LEU A 164 4.61 -1.89 -24.32
N PRO A 165 4.04 -2.34 -25.47
CA PRO A 165 4.01 -1.54 -26.69
C PRO A 165 3.31 -0.19 -26.49
N GLY A 166 3.78 0.85 -27.18
CA GLY A 166 3.20 2.20 -27.11
C GLY A 166 1.70 2.22 -27.45
N GLU A 167 1.30 1.51 -28.50
CA GLU A 167 -0.10 1.41 -28.95
C GLU A 167 -1.00 0.81 -27.87
N LEU A 168 -0.54 -0.25 -27.19
CA LEU A 168 -1.25 -0.88 -26.09
C LEU A 168 -1.43 0.08 -24.92
N LYS A 169 -0.38 0.83 -24.56
CA LYS A 169 -0.43 1.84 -23.49
C LYS A 169 -1.45 2.93 -23.80
N THR A 170 -1.46 3.45 -25.03
CA THR A 170 -2.38 4.50 -25.45
C THR A 170 -3.83 4.04 -25.54
N GLY A 171 -4.06 2.73 -25.72
CA GLY A 171 -5.40 2.14 -25.74
C GLY A 171 -6.01 1.90 -24.35
N LEU A 172 -5.22 2.00 -23.27
CA LEU A 172 -5.73 1.87 -21.90
C LEU A 172 -6.53 3.10 -21.48
N TYR A 173 -7.46 2.90 -20.55
CA TYR A 173 -8.23 4.00 -19.96
C TYR A 173 -7.35 5.07 -19.28
N ASP A 174 -6.30 4.65 -18.58
CA ASP A 174 -5.31 5.55 -17.96
C ASP A 174 -3.92 5.29 -18.58
N PRO A 175 -3.59 5.95 -19.70
CA PRO A 175 -2.31 5.76 -20.37
C PRO A 175 -1.13 6.35 -19.58
N TYR A 176 -1.39 7.14 -18.52
CA TYR A 176 -0.35 7.76 -17.69
C TYR A 176 0.09 6.88 -16.52
N ARG A 177 -0.72 5.89 -16.13
CA ARG A 177 -0.44 4.99 -14.98
C ARG A 177 -0.48 3.53 -15.40
N VAL A 178 0.42 3.22 -16.32
CA VAL A 178 0.61 1.87 -16.84
C VAL A 178 1.32 1.01 -15.79
N ALA A 179 0.70 -0.13 -15.47
CA ALA A 179 1.19 -1.15 -14.53
C ALA A 179 0.37 -2.43 -14.77
N PRO A 180 0.75 -3.59 -14.20
CA PRO A 180 -0.06 -4.80 -14.29
C PRO A 180 -1.51 -4.55 -13.87
N PHE A 181 -2.44 -5.36 -14.39
CA PHE A 181 -3.88 -5.14 -14.26
C PHE A 181 -4.29 -4.67 -12.85
N ALA A 182 -3.98 -5.46 -11.82
CA ALA A 182 -4.42 -5.20 -10.46
C ALA A 182 -3.52 -4.26 -9.63
N ASN A 183 -2.41 -3.76 -10.19
CA ASN A 183 -1.63 -2.69 -9.58
C ASN A 183 -2.38 -1.35 -9.70
N VAL A 184 -3.35 -1.13 -8.81
CA VAL A 184 -4.12 0.12 -8.75
C VAL A 184 -3.23 1.30 -8.38
N HIS A 185 -2.31 1.11 -7.45
CA HIS A 185 -1.30 2.11 -7.11
C HIS A 185 -0.06 1.91 -7.98
N VAL A 186 0.38 2.97 -8.64
CA VAL A 186 1.62 2.99 -9.45
C VAL A 186 2.66 3.86 -8.74
N PRO A 187 3.79 3.29 -8.28
CA PRO A 187 4.81 4.03 -7.54
C PRO A 187 5.28 5.29 -8.27
N GLY A 188 5.25 6.43 -7.57
CA GLY A 188 5.61 7.74 -8.11
C GLY A 188 4.50 8.45 -8.91
N LEU A 189 3.48 7.74 -9.37
CA LEU A 189 2.39 8.28 -10.20
C LEU A 189 1.03 8.30 -9.51
N GLY A 190 0.87 7.55 -8.42
CA GLY A 190 -0.36 7.48 -7.63
C GLY A 190 -1.33 6.41 -8.14
N ASP A 191 -2.60 6.53 -7.77
CA ASP A 191 -3.61 5.53 -8.13
C ASP A 191 -4.11 5.73 -9.57
N LYS A 192 -4.32 4.63 -10.31
CA LYS A 192 -4.98 4.60 -11.62
C LYS A 192 -6.29 5.40 -11.56
N HIS A 193 -6.57 6.20 -12.59
CA HIS A 193 -7.83 6.91 -12.74
C HIS A 193 -8.95 5.93 -13.10
N HIS A 194 -9.40 5.12 -12.14
CA HIS A 194 -10.39 4.08 -12.39
C HIS A 194 -11.85 4.53 -12.19
N GLY A 195 -12.09 5.70 -11.59
CA GLY A 195 -13.44 6.23 -11.37
C GLY A 195 -14.21 5.59 -10.20
N PHE A 196 -13.78 4.43 -9.70
CA PHE A 196 -14.35 3.76 -8.53
C PHE A 196 -14.33 4.60 -7.25
N ARG A 197 -15.49 4.77 -6.61
CA ARG A 197 -15.66 5.37 -5.29
C ARG A 197 -16.41 4.42 -4.37
N ASN A 198 -16.16 4.51 -3.07
CA ASN A 198 -16.75 3.63 -2.06
C ASN A 198 -16.59 2.13 -2.35
N HIS A 199 -15.51 1.74 -3.04
CA HIS A 199 -15.18 0.35 -3.35
C HIS A 199 -14.47 -0.37 -2.19
N LYS A 200 -14.47 0.26 -1.00
CA LYS A 200 -13.90 -0.27 0.24
C LYS A 200 -14.78 0.14 1.41
N LEU A 201 -14.91 -0.75 2.40
CA LEU A 201 -15.63 -0.51 3.65
C LEU A 201 -15.36 0.89 4.19
N ARG A 202 -16.44 1.58 4.56
CA ARG A 202 -16.36 2.87 5.25
C ARG A 202 -15.69 2.67 6.61
N LYS A 203 -14.91 3.64 7.05
CA LYS A 203 -14.21 3.57 8.33
C LYS A 203 -15.20 3.86 9.45
N GLY A 204 -15.80 2.81 10.03
CA GLY A 204 -16.59 2.93 11.26
C GLY A 204 -15.70 3.05 12.51
N PRO A 205 -16.24 3.48 13.68
CA PRO A 205 -15.49 3.61 14.92
C PRO A 205 -14.90 2.29 15.44
N ASN A 206 -15.34 1.13 14.96
CA ASN A 206 -14.83 -0.19 15.33
C ASN A 206 -15.15 -1.21 14.22
N SER A 207 -14.46 -1.17 13.09
CA SER A 207 -14.58 -2.24 12.09
C SER A 207 -13.47 -3.28 12.32
N PRO A 208 -13.78 -4.50 12.81
CA PRO A 208 -12.80 -5.58 12.83
C PRO A 208 -12.36 -5.90 11.40
N ALA A 209 -11.13 -6.40 11.24
CA ALA A 209 -10.67 -6.94 9.97
C ALA A 209 -11.61 -8.09 9.58
N ILE A 210 -12.38 -7.92 8.50
CA ILE A 210 -13.21 -9.00 7.96
C ILE A 210 -12.27 -9.89 7.16
N ALA A 211 -11.70 -10.88 7.82
CA ALA A 211 -11.08 -12.03 7.18
C ALA A 211 -12.18 -13.07 6.90
N GLY A 212 -12.11 -13.75 5.75
CA GLY A 212 -12.90 -14.97 5.54
C GLY A 212 -12.54 -16.06 6.56
N PRO A 213 -13.36 -17.12 6.69
CA PRO A 213 -13.07 -18.20 7.63
C PRO A 213 -11.69 -18.82 7.35
N LEU A 214 -10.82 -18.84 8.37
CA LEU A 214 -9.57 -19.59 8.38
C LEU A 214 -9.68 -20.66 9.48
N ASP A 215 -9.13 -21.84 9.19
CA ASP A 215 -9.09 -23.03 10.05
C ASP A 215 -8.74 -22.73 11.52
N PRO A 216 -9.43 -23.36 12.50
CA PRO A 216 -9.22 -23.11 13.92
C PRO A 216 -7.99 -23.89 14.42
N GLY A 217 -6.81 -23.28 14.38
CA GLY A 217 -5.63 -23.92 14.93
C GLY A 217 -4.36 -23.10 14.90
N SER A 218 -4.30 -21.97 15.61
CA SER A 218 -3.03 -21.46 16.20
C SER A 218 -3.28 -20.27 17.15
N PRO A 219 -2.77 -20.31 18.38
CA PRO A 219 -2.92 -19.21 19.33
C PRO A 219 -1.96 -18.07 18.98
N VAL A 220 -2.50 -16.85 18.88
CA VAL A 220 -1.71 -15.62 18.71
C VAL A 220 -1.41 -15.03 20.09
N GLU A 221 -0.26 -15.40 20.65
CA GLU A 221 0.37 -14.59 21.70
C GLU A 221 1.08 -13.41 21.04
N LYS A 222 0.60 -12.20 21.34
CA LYS A 222 1.24 -10.95 20.93
C LYS A 222 2.46 -10.69 21.82
N SER A 223 3.65 -11.02 21.35
CA SER A 223 4.90 -10.52 21.93
C SER A 223 5.28 -9.18 21.27
N VAL A 224 5.24 -8.11 22.06
CA VAL A 224 5.73 -6.77 21.69
C VAL A 224 7.24 -6.76 21.93
N LYS A 225 8.05 -6.67 20.86
CA LYS A 225 9.47 -6.32 20.98
C LYS A 225 9.73 -4.95 20.36
N SER A 226 10.04 -4.02 21.25
CA SER A 226 10.69 -2.73 21.00
C SER A 226 12.16 -2.97 20.61
N LEU A 227 12.64 -2.30 19.56
CA LEU A 227 14.07 -2.19 19.23
C LEU A 227 14.42 -0.70 19.16
N ALA A 228 15.40 -0.30 19.98
CA ALA A 228 15.84 1.07 20.16
C ALA A 228 16.70 1.54 18.97
N ALA A 229 16.16 2.42 18.14
CA ALA A 229 16.94 3.21 17.19
C ALA A 229 17.53 4.45 17.91
N PRO A 230 18.74 4.90 17.53
CA PRO A 230 19.36 6.08 18.13
C PRO A 230 18.53 7.34 17.87
N VAL A 231 18.42 8.19 18.90
CA VAL A 231 17.71 9.47 18.82
C VAL A 231 18.61 10.48 18.11
N ILE A 232 18.10 11.10 17.04
CA ILE A 232 18.84 12.09 16.26
C ILE A 232 18.52 13.50 16.79
N PRO A 233 19.54 14.30 17.18
CA PRO A 233 19.31 15.70 17.57
C PRO A 233 18.91 16.57 16.37
N PRO A 234 18.38 17.78 16.61
CA PRO A 234 18.06 18.71 15.54
C PRO A 234 19.29 19.09 14.68
N PRO A 235 19.11 19.43 13.39
CA PRO A 235 20.20 19.90 12.54
C PRO A 235 20.90 21.13 13.14
N SER A 236 22.23 21.11 13.17
CA SER A 236 23.05 22.18 13.74
C SER A 236 22.82 23.51 13.01
N GLY A 237 22.51 24.58 13.74
CA GLY A 237 22.27 25.91 13.17
C GLY A 237 20.81 26.23 12.82
N HIS A 238 19.85 25.36 13.19
CA HIS A 238 18.42 25.60 13.02
C HIS A 238 17.72 25.74 14.37
N SER A 239 17.82 26.93 14.98
CA SER A 239 16.97 27.34 16.10
C SER A 239 15.79 28.14 15.56
N GLY A 240 14.57 27.70 15.85
CA GLY A 240 13.37 28.35 15.35
C GLY A 240 12.09 27.65 15.78
N SER A 241 10.98 28.36 15.61
CA SER A 241 9.62 27.88 15.84
C SER A 241 8.92 27.74 14.49
N VAL A 242 8.39 26.55 14.19
CA VAL A 242 7.64 26.29 12.94
C VAL A 242 6.24 25.77 13.25
N PRO A 243 5.22 26.17 12.47
CA PRO A 243 3.88 25.66 12.66
C PRO A 243 3.73 24.24 12.08
N SER A 244 2.90 23.44 12.72
CA SER A 244 2.31 22.23 12.12
C SER A 244 1.24 22.60 11.08
N GLN A 245 0.66 21.60 10.41
CA GLN A 245 -0.65 21.80 9.79
C GLN A 245 -1.72 21.95 10.87
N PRO A 246 -2.86 22.60 10.58
CA PRO A 246 -4.03 22.60 11.46
C PRO A 246 -4.40 21.19 11.93
N ILE A 247 -4.58 21.01 13.24
CA ILE A 247 -4.92 19.72 13.82
C ILE A 247 -6.40 19.44 13.59
N THR A 248 -6.73 18.53 12.69
CA THR A 248 -8.13 18.13 12.48
C THR A 248 -8.55 17.08 13.51
N GLU A 249 -9.86 16.90 13.72
CA GLU A 249 -10.40 15.80 14.55
C GLU A 249 -9.93 14.41 14.06
N LYS A 250 -9.67 14.31 12.74
CA LYS A 250 -9.09 13.14 12.10
C LYS A 250 -7.62 12.92 12.45
N ASP A 251 -6.87 13.96 12.79
CA ASP A 251 -5.49 13.85 13.27
C ASP A 251 -5.44 13.46 14.76
N ARG A 252 -6.37 13.95 15.59
CA ARG A 252 -6.51 13.56 17.01
C ARG A 252 -6.79 12.07 17.21
N SER A 253 -7.52 11.47 16.27
CA SER A 253 -7.82 10.04 16.23
C SER A 253 -6.71 9.19 15.60
N ARG A 254 -5.59 9.81 15.21
CA ARG A 254 -4.39 9.16 14.68
C ARG A 254 -3.21 9.37 15.64
N SER A 255 -2.11 8.68 15.37
CA SER A 255 -0.89 8.77 16.17
C SER A 255 0.14 9.76 15.63
N PHE A 256 -0.22 10.63 14.67
CA PHE A 256 0.76 11.46 13.95
C PHE A 256 0.32 12.91 13.82
N LEU A 257 1.25 13.84 14.08
CA LEU A 257 1.14 15.26 13.74
C LEU A 257 1.73 15.50 12.34
N ARG A 258 1.06 16.33 11.52
CA ARG A 258 1.50 16.66 10.16
C ARG A 258 2.32 17.93 10.14
N ILE A 259 3.50 17.86 9.54
CA ILE A 259 4.43 18.99 9.35
C ILE A 259 4.37 19.42 7.88
N PRO A 260 4.00 20.67 7.55
CA PRO A 260 3.91 21.11 6.16
C PRO A 260 5.31 21.18 5.52
N ALA A 261 5.38 21.12 4.20
CA ALA A 261 6.64 21.18 3.45
C ALA A 261 7.56 22.34 3.90
N GLY A 262 6.98 23.54 4.07
CA GLY A 262 7.71 24.74 4.49
C GLY A 262 8.25 24.70 5.92
N SER A 263 7.84 23.74 6.76
CA SER A 263 8.33 23.57 8.15
C SER A 263 9.31 22.41 8.30
N LYS A 264 9.56 21.63 7.24
CA LYS A 264 10.41 20.43 7.29
C LYS A 264 11.89 20.73 7.54
N TYR A 265 12.35 21.93 7.18
CA TYR A 265 13.76 22.31 7.32
C TYR A 265 14.24 22.27 8.78
N LEU A 266 13.33 22.34 9.76
CA LEU A 266 13.66 22.21 11.18
C LEU A 266 13.99 20.75 11.58
N PHE A 267 13.63 19.75 10.75
CA PHE A 267 13.72 18.33 11.06
C PHE A 267 14.79 17.62 10.20
N PRO A 268 15.27 16.42 10.59
CA PRO A 268 16.21 15.67 9.77
C PRO A 268 15.61 15.31 8.39
N PRO A 269 16.43 15.26 7.33
CA PRO A 269 15.97 14.98 5.98
C PRO A 269 15.54 13.52 5.76
N GLU A 270 15.92 12.62 6.68
CA GLU A 270 15.65 11.18 6.62
C GLU A 270 14.74 10.72 7.76
N PRO A 271 14.03 9.57 7.61
CA PRO A 271 13.27 8.97 8.70
C PRO A 271 14.15 8.70 9.92
N SER A 272 13.70 9.11 11.11
CA SER A 272 14.52 9.04 12.33
C SER A 272 13.68 8.99 13.59
N MET A 273 14.31 8.73 14.75
CA MET A 273 13.68 8.89 16.05
C MET A 273 14.11 10.22 16.67
N LEU A 274 13.15 11.00 17.14
CA LEU A 274 13.37 12.34 17.70
C LEU A 274 12.97 12.37 19.18
N LEU A 275 13.69 13.14 19.98
CA LEU A 275 13.24 13.51 21.33
C LEU A 275 12.26 14.68 21.22
N VAL A 276 11.03 14.47 21.63
CA VAL A 276 9.97 15.49 21.58
C VAL A 276 9.34 15.66 22.95
N THR A 277 9.29 16.89 23.42
CA THR A 277 8.64 17.28 24.68
C THR A 277 7.25 17.83 24.38
N VAL A 278 6.23 17.19 24.95
CA VAL A 278 4.83 17.64 24.89
C VAL A 278 4.30 17.71 26.32
N HIS A 279 3.75 18.86 26.73
CA HIS A 279 3.24 19.08 28.10
C HIS A 279 4.26 18.69 29.19
N ASN A 280 5.53 19.10 29.03
CA ASN A 280 6.66 18.78 29.93
C ASN A 280 7.04 17.29 30.02
N LEU A 281 6.49 16.42 29.15
CA LEU A 281 6.86 15.02 29.05
C LEU A 281 7.68 14.79 27.79
N SER A 282 8.96 14.48 27.97
CA SER A 282 9.87 14.10 26.88
C SER A 282 9.64 12.66 26.45
N ARG A 283 9.53 12.43 25.15
CA ARG A 283 9.32 11.10 24.57
C ARG A 283 10.09 10.95 23.26
N THR A 284 10.52 9.73 22.99
CA THR A 284 11.10 9.36 21.71
C THR A 284 9.98 9.03 20.72
N VAL A 285 9.93 9.76 19.61
CA VAL A 285 8.86 9.65 18.60
C VAL A 285 9.45 9.43 17.21
N SER A 286 8.68 8.79 16.32
CA SER A 286 9.12 8.59 14.95
C SER A 286 8.91 9.84 14.10
N TRP A 287 9.88 10.17 13.28
CA TRP A 287 9.80 11.19 12.24
C TRP A 287 9.86 10.52 10.88
N ASN A 288 8.96 10.92 9.98
CA ASN A 288 8.97 10.49 8.60
C ASN A 288 8.74 11.71 7.67
N PRO A 289 9.76 12.15 6.93
CA PRO A 289 9.66 13.33 6.07
C PRO A 289 8.76 13.15 4.84
N LYS A 290 8.27 11.93 4.54
CA LYS A 290 7.43 11.51 3.40
C LYS A 290 7.16 12.53 2.27
N GLY A 291 7.81 12.35 1.12
CA GLY A 291 7.52 13.07 -0.13
C GLY A 291 7.72 14.60 -0.06
N SER A 292 7.34 15.33 -1.11
CA SER A 292 7.56 16.79 -1.17
C SER A 292 6.53 17.62 -0.37
N ARG A 293 5.39 17.04 0.03
CA ARG A 293 4.22 17.83 0.50
C ARG A 293 4.10 17.99 2.03
N SER A 294 4.45 16.97 2.83
CA SER A 294 4.32 17.04 4.30
C SER A 294 5.09 15.92 5.01
N GLY A 295 5.60 16.16 6.22
CA GLY A 295 6.21 15.14 7.09
C GLY A 295 5.25 14.70 8.20
N LEU A 296 5.55 13.57 8.84
CA LEU A 296 4.74 12.98 9.90
C LEU A 296 5.58 12.77 11.16
N LEU A 297 5.08 13.23 12.30
CA LEU A 297 5.68 13.08 13.61
C LEU A 297 4.78 12.19 14.50
N GLY A 298 5.26 11.01 14.89
CA GLY A 298 4.50 9.97 15.57
C GLY A 298 4.36 10.15 17.08
N LEU A 299 3.43 11.00 17.51
CA LEU A 299 3.20 11.34 18.92
C LEU A 299 2.33 10.32 19.70
N GLY A 300 1.63 9.43 19.00
CA GLY A 300 0.67 8.50 19.62
C GLY A 300 -0.70 9.13 19.89
N VAL A 301 -1.74 8.29 19.94
CA VAL A 301 -3.15 8.73 20.00
C VAL A 301 -3.46 9.50 21.29
N ALA A 302 -2.94 9.06 22.43
CA ALA A 302 -3.20 9.72 23.71
C ALA A 302 -2.69 11.17 23.72
N THR A 303 -1.47 11.38 23.21
CA THR A 303 -0.87 12.71 23.09
C THR A 303 -1.59 13.56 22.04
N MET A 304 -1.90 12.99 20.86
CA MET A 304 -2.65 13.71 19.81
C MET A 304 -4.04 14.18 20.25
N ARG A 305 -4.74 13.42 21.12
CA ARG A 305 -6.05 13.83 21.66
C ARG A 305 -5.97 15.06 22.55
N GLN A 306 -4.84 15.23 23.25
CA GLN A 306 -4.63 16.32 24.19
C GLN A 306 -3.93 17.52 23.56
N LEU A 307 -3.48 17.41 22.30
CA LEU A 307 -2.61 18.39 21.66
C LEU A 307 -3.42 19.54 21.04
N GLY A 308 -3.14 20.79 21.44
CA GLY A 308 -3.67 22.01 20.83
C GLY A 308 -5.20 22.12 20.80
N THR A 309 -5.72 23.05 20.00
CA THR A 309 -7.15 23.21 19.70
C THR A 309 -7.45 22.71 18.28
N THR A 310 -8.62 22.12 18.05
CA THR A 310 -9.01 21.63 16.71
C THR A 310 -9.00 22.78 15.69
N ASP A 311 -8.53 22.48 14.48
CA ASP A 311 -8.34 23.39 13.34
C ASP A 311 -7.33 24.53 13.56
N MET A 312 -6.57 24.49 14.66
CA MET A 312 -5.42 25.37 14.88
C MET A 312 -4.10 24.59 14.73
N PRO A 313 -3.06 25.19 14.13
CA PRO A 313 -1.72 24.60 14.16
C PRO A 313 -1.12 24.71 15.57
N VAL A 314 -0.21 23.80 15.89
CA VAL A 314 0.67 23.93 17.06
C VAL A 314 2.06 24.30 16.59
N HIS A 315 2.82 24.98 17.44
CA HIS A 315 4.19 25.37 17.13
C HIS A 315 5.16 24.30 17.62
N ILE A 316 6.20 24.03 16.83
CA ILE A 316 7.30 23.16 17.21
C ILE A 316 8.57 23.99 17.24
N GLU A 317 9.23 24.01 18.40
CA GLU A 317 10.53 24.65 18.61
C GLU A 317 11.64 23.62 18.67
N SER A 318 12.81 23.98 18.15
CA SER A 318 14.05 23.24 18.38
C SER A 318 14.91 23.95 19.43
N ASP A 319 15.31 23.24 20.48
CA ASP A 319 16.18 23.76 21.55
C ASP A 319 17.63 23.25 21.45
N GLY A 320 18.00 22.65 20.31
CA GLY A 320 19.32 22.05 20.06
C GLY A 320 19.51 20.67 20.70
N THR A 321 18.68 20.26 21.66
CA THR A 321 18.71 18.91 22.26
C THR A 321 17.56 18.03 21.80
N GLY A 322 16.46 18.65 21.38
CA GLY A 322 15.29 17.98 20.84
C GLY A 322 14.30 18.99 20.31
N TYR A 323 13.03 18.60 20.31
CA TYR A 323 11.93 19.45 19.88
C TYR A 323 10.91 19.63 20.99
N ARG A 324 10.28 20.79 21.05
CA ARG A 324 9.21 21.10 21.99
C ARG A 324 7.96 21.50 21.23
N ILE A 325 6.83 20.87 21.53
CA ILE A 325 5.55 21.29 20.97
C ILE A 325 4.89 22.28 21.95
N ILE A 326 4.51 23.43 21.40
CA ILE A 326 3.92 24.56 22.10
C ILE A 326 2.55 24.80 21.47
N GLY A 327 1.49 24.52 22.24
CA GLY A 327 0.11 24.66 21.80
C GLY A 327 -0.87 23.93 22.70
#